data_AF-A0A9D5R6F1-F1
#
_entry.id   AF-A0A9D5R6F1-F1
#
_cell.length_a   1.000
_cell.length_b   1.000
_cell.length_c   1.000
_cell.angle_alpha   90.00
_cell.angle_beta   90.00
_cell.angle_gamma   90.00
#
_symmetry.space_group_name_H-M   'P 1'
#
loop_
_entity.id
_entity.type
_entity.pdbx_description
1 polymer ?
#
loop_
_entity_poly.entity_id
_entity_poly.type
_entity_poly.pdbx_seq_one_letter_code
_entity_poly.pdbx_strand_id
1 'polypeptide(L)'
;EIEIIIIDEVSMLRADVLDMMDFSLRHVRRNQQKFGGVQMLFIGDLYQLPPVVRDEYLLNQYYNSPFFFESLALKELPLITIELTTVYRQKDEKFLDILNEIRDGEIGDIDFETLNERYIPDFEPTDEPYVYLTSHNRMADEINQKKLAELSGKTYSYKAEIVGNFNENQYPNDEVLDLKVGAQIMFIRNDASGERRYFNGKLAEVVDLDEKEITVIIEGDDENYVLKKEVWEQKKYSLDAEKNITEDVLGSFKQYPIRLAWAVTIHKSQGLTFDRLIIDAGKSFASGQVYVALSRCRTLEGIVLKSKITPEVIFADRRVSKFQDETHANDRMDEILNAEKYDYSIKKVLNRLDCKWFKNSLETWYNSAKHSKAIDKNKAKFLYTAIKPEVENLASVYEKFEKVILQKTQKFVQGNEDWSEIETKTKGAVNFFFKKVNEKIFSQLLDFYAENKGTKGLKQYNEDFRVFLDDLEDYLNDLKKVHLLETPLFDVENDVKVTTKIAKVPSHILSFQLFEEGKTIPEIAKERGLVTETIFGHLAKFAEQGLLDLTRIFDKEKLKTFEKEFDQNWEKHQSLSDWKNALPKEFEFNEIRLLLNHYEFKRAK
;
A
#
# COMPACT_ATOMS: atom_id res chain seq x y z
N GLU A 1 9.57 -3.73 8.02
CA GLU A 1 10.41 -2.68 8.65
C GLU A 1 10.22 -1.37 7.87
N ILE A 2 10.17 -0.20 8.51
CA ILE A 2 10.06 1.08 7.78
C ILE A 2 11.36 1.32 7.03
N GLU A 3 11.31 1.43 5.70
CA GLU A 3 12.52 1.66 4.89
C GLU A 3 12.73 3.15 4.58
N ILE A 4 11.63 3.90 4.40
CA ILE A 4 11.66 5.32 4.03
C ILE A 4 10.69 6.14 4.89
N ILE A 5 11.12 7.36 5.27
CA ILE A 5 10.27 8.40 5.85
C ILE A 5 10.28 9.60 4.92
N ILE A 6 9.10 10.05 4.52
CA ILE A 6 8.88 11.22 3.67
C ILE A 6 8.39 12.36 4.55
N ILE A 7 9.06 13.51 4.50
CA ILE A 7 8.64 14.75 5.16
C ILE A 7 8.34 15.78 4.08
N ASP A 8 7.06 16.11 3.93
CA ASP A 8 6.60 17.19 3.06
C ASP A 8 6.59 18.53 3.81
N GLU A 9 6.66 19.63 3.07
CA GLU A 9 6.79 21.00 3.59
C GLU A 9 7.92 21.17 4.63
N VAL A 10 9.10 20.61 4.31
CA VAL A 10 10.27 20.56 5.21
C VAL A 10 10.76 21.95 5.65
N SER A 11 10.40 23.03 4.93
CA SER A 11 10.74 24.41 5.31
C SER A 11 10.22 24.78 6.70
N MET A 12 9.11 24.18 7.15
CA MET A 12 8.54 24.40 8.48
C MET A 12 9.11 23.46 9.56
N LEU A 13 9.96 22.50 9.19
CA LEU A 13 10.57 21.54 10.12
C LEU A 13 11.72 22.18 10.90
N ARG A 14 11.68 22.05 12.23
CA ARG A 14 12.75 22.53 13.11
C ARG A 14 13.91 21.54 13.23
N ALA A 15 15.13 22.06 13.37
CA ALA A 15 16.35 21.28 13.56
C ALA A 15 16.28 20.29 14.74
N ASP A 16 15.80 20.75 15.89
CA ASP A 16 15.70 19.94 17.11
C ASP A 16 14.65 18.83 16.99
N VAL A 17 13.58 19.07 16.25
CA VAL A 17 12.57 18.05 15.95
C VAL A 17 13.18 16.95 15.09
N LEU A 18 13.99 17.31 14.09
CA LEU A 18 14.70 16.32 13.26
C LEU A 18 15.73 15.52 14.06
N ASP A 19 16.48 16.15 14.97
CA ASP A 19 17.42 15.45 15.86
C ASP A 19 16.69 14.54 16.87
N MET A 20 15.51 14.96 17.36
CA MET A 20 14.66 14.10 18.19
C MET A 20 14.17 12.87 17.41
N MET A 21 13.85 13.03 16.11
CA MET A 21 13.52 11.91 15.23
C MET A 21 14.70 10.96 15.06
N ASP A 22 15.92 11.47 14.79
CA ASP A 22 17.16 10.67 14.75
C ASP A 22 17.33 9.84 16.02
N PHE A 23 17.33 10.51 17.17
CA PHE A 23 17.52 9.88 18.48
C PHE A 23 16.50 8.76 18.73
N SER A 24 15.22 9.05 18.46
CA SER A 24 14.13 8.10 18.65
C SER A 24 14.27 6.88 17.74
N LEU A 25 14.57 7.10 16.46
CA LEU A 25 14.74 6.02 15.47
C LEU A 25 15.93 5.12 15.82
N ARG A 26 17.06 5.71 16.22
CA ARG A 26 18.25 4.95 16.64
C ARG A 26 17.97 4.08 17.86
N HIS A 27 17.27 4.63 18.85
CA HIS A 27 16.91 3.91 20.06
C HIS A 27 15.94 2.75 19.77
N VAL A 28 14.84 3.05 19.07
CA VAL A 28 13.77 2.07 18.78
C VAL A 28 14.28 0.95 17.89
N ARG A 29 15.08 1.28 16.85
CA ARG A 29 15.61 0.29 15.90
C ARG A 29 16.86 -0.43 16.41
N ARG A 30 17.44 0.03 17.53
CA ARG A 30 18.74 -0.42 18.04
C ARG A 30 19.84 -0.38 16.97
N ASN A 31 19.74 0.59 16.07
CA ASN A 31 20.71 0.85 15.01
C ASN A 31 21.34 2.22 15.27
N GLN A 32 22.67 2.27 15.38
CA GLN A 32 23.39 3.50 15.69
C GLN A 32 23.66 4.40 14.48
N GLN A 33 23.37 3.93 13.26
CA GLN A 33 23.37 4.78 12.07
C GLN A 33 22.35 5.92 12.23
N LYS A 34 22.61 7.07 11.60
CA LYS A 34 21.65 8.18 11.62
C LYS A 34 20.27 7.72 11.15
N PHE A 35 19.24 8.27 11.78
CA PHE A 35 17.83 7.91 11.61
C PHE A 35 17.56 6.40 11.79
N GLY A 36 18.41 5.70 12.56
CA GLY A 36 18.31 4.26 12.76
C GLY A 36 18.46 3.44 11.46
N GLY A 37 19.12 4.00 10.43
CA GLY A 37 19.30 3.41 9.11
C GLY A 37 18.08 3.56 8.18
N VAL A 38 17.11 4.40 8.53
CA VAL A 38 15.97 4.74 7.67
C VAL A 38 16.40 5.74 6.59
N GLN A 39 15.92 5.55 5.35
CA GLN A 39 16.07 6.53 4.30
C GLN A 39 15.14 7.74 4.57
N MET A 40 15.71 8.94 4.60
CA MET A 40 14.95 10.18 4.78
C MET A 40 14.77 10.88 3.44
N LEU A 41 13.53 11.24 3.09
CA LEU A 41 13.20 12.06 1.93
C LEU A 41 12.52 13.34 2.39
N PHE A 42 13.14 14.47 2.11
CA PHE A 42 12.64 15.80 2.45
C PHE A 42 12.12 16.49 1.19
N ILE A 43 10.91 17.02 1.25
CA ILE A 43 10.24 17.72 0.16
C ILE A 43 9.77 19.07 0.70
N GLY A 44 9.98 20.14 -0.05
CA GLY A 44 9.48 21.46 0.30
C GLY A 44 10.24 22.58 -0.40
N ASP A 45 9.68 23.77 -0.33
CA ASP A 45 10.29 25.00 -0.83
C ASP A 45 10.75 25.85 0.36
N LEU A 46 12.07 26.01 0.49
CA LEU A 46 12.70 26.67 1.63
C LEU A 46 12.47 28.18 1.67
N TYR A 47 12.05 28.78 0.56
CA TYR A 47 11.69 30.20 0.46
C TYR A 47 10.25 30.47 0.90
N GLN A 48 9.48 29.43 1.24
CA GLN A 48 8.16 29.58 1.87
C GLN A 48 8.31 29.89 3.37
N LEU A 49 7.28 29.61 4.16
CA LEU A 49 7.26 29.97 5.57
C LEU A 49 8.34 29.21 6.35
N PRO A 50 9.14 29.89 7.20
CA PRO A 50 10.12 29.26 8.05
C PRO A 50 9.46 28.51 9.22
N PRO A 51 10.22 27.73 10.00
CA PRO A 51 9.69 27.06 11.17
C PRO A 51 9.17 28.06 12.21
N VAL A 52 8.00 27.78 12.78
CA VAL A 52 7.42 28.62 13.83
C VAL A 52 8.16 28.37 15.15
N VAL A 53 8.89 29.38 15.64
CA VAL A 53 9.66 29.31 16.88
C VAL A 53 9.10 30.30 17.91
N ARG A 54 8.71 29.79 19.09
CA ARG A 54 8.23 30.62 20.20
C ARG A 54 9.35 31.23 21.04
N ASP A 55 10.48 30.52 21.16
CA ASP A 55 11.66 30.94 21.92
C ASP A 55 12.94 30.61 21.13
N GLU A 56 13.38 31.58 20.34
CA GLU A 56 14.62 31.44 19.55
C GLU A 56 15.87 31.42 20.42
N TYR A 57 15.85 32.03 21.62
CA TYR A 57 17.03 32.15 22.46
C TYR A 57 17.52 30.77 22.93
N LEU A 58 16.59 29.89 23.32
CA LEU A 58 16.94 28.53 23.73
C LEU A 58 17.50 27.70 22.56
N LEU A 59 16.87 27.79 21.38
CA LEU A 59 17.31 27.06 20.19
C LEU A 59 18.69 27.51 19.70
N ASN A 60 18.95 28.82 19.72
CA ASN A 60 20.21 29.41 19.26
C ASN A 60 21.42 29.03 20.14
N GLN A 61 21.21 28.44 21.32
CA GLN A 61 22.30 27.88 22.13
C GLN A 61 22.86 26.57 21.57
N TYR A 62 22.08 25.87 20.74
CA TYR A 62 22.42 24.54 20.21
C TYR A 62 22.53 24.52 18.67
N TYR A 63 21.78 25.37 17.98
CA TYR A 63 21.69 25.42 16.52
C TYR A 63 21.98 26.82 16.00
N ASN A 64 22.61 26.94 14.82
CA ASN A 64 22.86 28.25 14.22
C ASN A 64 21.59 28.90 13.66
N SER A 65 20.57 28.10 13.40
CA SER A 65 19.25 28.53 12.93
C SER A 65 18.20 27.46 13.26
N PRO A 66 16.91 27.79 13.21
CA PRO A 66 15.86 26.84 13.52
C PRO A 66 15.58 25.85 12.38
N PHE A 67 16.08 26.07 11.16
CA PHE A 67 15.77 25.22 10.00
C PHE A 67 16.31 23.81 10.14
N PHE A 68 15.59 22.83 9.59
CA PHE A 68 15.97 21.40 9.63
C PHE A 68 17.41 21.12 9.17
N PHE A 69 17.94 21.89 8.21
CA PHE A 69 19.30 21.72 7.71
C PHE A 69 20.41 22.05 8.74
N GLU A 70 20.06 22.66 9.86
CA GLU A 70 20.99 22.85 10.97
C GLU A 70 21.06 21.66 11.94
N SER A 71 20.22 20.63 11.74
CA SER A 71 20.23 19.36 12.51
C SER A 71 21.63 18.76 12.58
N LEU A 72 22.02 18.33 13.78
CA LEU A 72 23.31 17.68 14.00
C LEU A 72 23.36 16.32 13.30
N ALA A 73 22.25 15.58 13.30
CA ALA A 73 22.15 14.31 12.60
C ALA A 73 22.34 14.47 11.08
N LEU A 74 21.74 15.51 10.49
CA LEU A 74 21.81 15.74 9.06
C LEU A 74 23.19 16.22 8.59
N LYS A 75 23.86 17.07 9.37
CA LYS A 75 25.21 17.58 9.06
C LYS A 75 26.29 16.50 8.98
N GLU A 76 26.08 15.36 9.60
CA GLU A 76 26.99 14.22 9.54
C GLU A 76 26.71 13.29 8.35
N LEU A 77 25.73 13.61 7.50
CA LEU A 77 25.35 12.82 6.33
C LEU A 77 25.63 13.59 5.03
N PRO A 78 25.96 12.86 3.93
CA PRO A 78 25.97 13.44 2.60
C PRO A 78 24.52 13.68 2.14
N LEU A 79 23.98 14.87 2.40
CA LEU A 79 22.66 15.26 1.92
C LEU A 79 22.70 15.45 0.40
N ILE A 80 21.88 14.70 -0.32
CA ILE A 80 21.66 14.90 -1.75
C ILE A 80 20.49 15.86 -1.92
N THR A 81 20.71 16.97 -2.61
CA THR A 81 19.67 17.96 -2.93
C THR A 81 19.31 17.92 -4.40
N ILE A 82 18.02 18.10 -4.69
CA ILE A 82 17.46 18.16 -6.04
C ILE A 82 16.53 19.36 -6.08
N GLU A 83 16.75 20.28 -7.01
CA GLU A 83 15.85 21.41 -7.23
C GLU A 83 15.00 21.16 -8.48
N LEU A 84 13.68 21.27 -8.32
CA LEU A 84 12.73 21.24 -9.44
C LEU A 84 12.54 22.66 -9.98
N THR A 85 12.86 22.87 -11.25
CA THR A 85 12.85 24.20 -11.89
C THR A 85 11.57 24.51 -12.66
N THR A 86 10.79 23.50 -13.05
CA THR A 86 9.55 23.69 -13.82
C THR A 86 8.37 24.00 -12.88
N VAL A 87 7.81 25.20 -12.99
CA VAL A 87 6.58 25.60 -12.29
C VAL A 87 5.34 25.24 -13.12
N TYR A 88 4.41 24.50 -12.52
CA TYR A 88 3.17 24.05 -13.19
C TYR A 88 1.91 24.84 -12.80
N ARG A 89 1.96 25.59 -11.69
CA ARG A 89 0.77 26.26 -11.12
C ARG A 89 0.41 27.53 -11.89
N GLN A 90 1.38 28.41 -12.09
CA GLN A 90 1.23 29.63 -12.86
C GLN A 90 1.58 29.36 -14.33
N LYS A 91 0.72 29.81 -15.24
CA LYS A 91 0.95 29.72 -16.70
C LYS A 91 1.37 31.06 -17.32
N ASP A 92 1.15 32.15 -16.60
CA ASP A 92 1.54 33.49 -17.01
C ASP A 92 3.01 33.72 -16.65
N GLU A 93 3.85 33.91 -17.67
CA GLU A 93 5.29 34.14 -17.52
C GLU A 93 5.56 35.41 -16.71
N LYS A 94 4.83 36.51 -16.96
CA LYS A 94 5.08 37.78 -16.27
C LYS A 94 4.78 37.66 -14.77
N PHE A 95 3.69 36.98 -14.42
CA PHE A 95 3.38 36.74 -13.02
C PHE A 95 4.38 35.78 -12.36
N LEU A 96 4.86 34.77 -13.09
CA LEU A 96 5.88 33.84 -12.61
C LEU A 96 7.20 34.57 -12.31
N ASP A 97 7.63 35.48 -13.17
CA ASP A 97 8.85 36.28 -12.97
C ASP A 97 8.75 37.11 -11.68
N ILE A 98 7.64 37.84 -11.48
CA ILE A 98 7.38 38.60 -10.25
C ILE A 98 7.42 37.69 -9.01
N LEU A 99 6.87 36.47 -9.10
CA LEU A 99 6.89 35.52 -7.98
C LEU A 99 8.31 35.02 -7.66
N ASN A 100 9.14 34.77 -8.67
CA ASN A 100 10.53 34.35 -8.49
C ASN A 100 11.37 35.49 -7.89
N GLU A 101 11.23 36.72 -8.37
CA GLU A 101 11.92 37.89 -7.82
C GLU A 101 11.53 38.12 -6.34
N ILE A 102 10.25 37.91 -5.99
CA ILE A 102 9.76 37.94 -4.61
C ILE A 102 10.32 36.77 -3.78
N ARG A 103 10.40 35.55 -4.36
CA ARG A 103 10.93 34.34 -3.72
C ARG A 103 12.40 34.52 -3.34
N ASP A 104 13.20 35.03 -4.27
CA ASP A 104 14.64 35.21 -4.12
C ASP A 104 14.98 36.50 -3.35
N GLY A 105 14.00 37.42 -3.25
CA GLY A 105 14.12 38.68 -2.54
C GLY A 105 14.93 39.73 -3.31
N GLU A 106 14.93 39.64 -4.64
CA GLU A 106 15.60 40.55 -5.57
C GLU A 106 14.75 41.82 -5.79
N ILE A 107 14.65 42.62 -4.73
CA ILE A 107 13.75 43.80 -4.66
C ILE A 107 13.90 44.75 -5.86
N GLY A 108 15.10 44.87 -6.43
CA GLY A 108 15.37 45.79 -7.54
C GLY A 108 14.72 45.38 -8.86
N ASP A 109 14.44 44.10 -9.03
CA ASP A 109 13.93 43.52 -10.28
C ASP A 109 12.40 43.33 -10.24
N ILE A 110 11.80 43.35 -9.03
CA ILE A 110 10.35 43.23 -8.83
C ILE A 110 9.57 44.33 -9.55
N ASP A 111 8.69 43.93 -10.48
CA ASP A 111 7.70 44.81 -11.12
C ASP A 111 6.54 45.14 -10.16
N PHE A 112 6.80 46.02 -9.19
CA PHE A 112 5.82 46.51 -8.23
C PHE A 112 4.67 47.29 -8.89
N GLU A 113 4.88 47.88 -10.06
CA GLU A 113 3.83 48.63 -10.76
C GLU A 113 2.73 47.66 -11.17
N THR A 114 3.09 46.61 -11.92
CA THR A 114 2.17 45.55 -12.34
C THR A 114 1.52 44.85 -11.16
N LEU A 115 2.29 44.49 -10.13
CA LEU A 115 1.72 43.83 -8.94
C LEU A 115 0.69 44.72 -8.24
N ASN A 116 0.96 46.02 -8.11
CA ASN A 116 0.08 46.95 -7.43
C ASN A 116 -1.09 47.47 -8.30
N GLU A 117 -1.18 47.13 -9.59
CA GLU A 117 -2.44 47.30 -10.35
C GLU A 117 -3.60 46.55 -9.70
N ARG A 118 -3.28 45.47 -8.98
CA ARG A 118 -4.24 44.65 -8.24
C ARG A 118 -4.62 45.25 -6.87
N TYR A 119 -4.10 46.42 -6.50
CA TYR A 119 -4.44 47.12 -5.26
C TYR A 119 -5.82 47.79 -5.35
N ILE A 120 -6.82 47.14 -4.76
CA ILE A 120 -8.21 47.57 -4.76
C ILE A 120 -8.76 47.49 -3.32
N PRO A 121 -8.48 48.49 -2.47
CA PRO A 121 -8.77 48.42 -1.03
C PRO A 121 -10.26 48.25 -0.70
N ASP A 122 -11.14 48.84 -1.52
CA ASP A 122 -12.59 48.83 -1.32
C ASP A 122 -13.31 47.68 -2.06
N PHE A 123 -12.57 46.73 -2.63
CA PHE A 123 -13.17 45.60 -3.35
C PHE A 123 -13.96 44.68 -2.42
N GLU A 124 -15.22 44.42 -2.73
CA GLU A 124 -16.01 43.40 -2.06
C GLU A 124 -16.55 42.41 -3.11
N PRO A 125 -16.34 41.09 -2.91
CA PRO A 125 -16.82 40.08 -3.85
C PRO A 125 -18.35 40.03 -3.85
N THR A 126 -18.93 39.94 -5.05
CA THR A 126 -20.39 39.91 -5.28
C THR A 126 -20.84 38.54 -5.75
N ASP A 127 -20.46 38.16 -6.98
CA ASP A 127 -21.00 36.95 -7.63
C ASP A 127 -20.00 35.77 -7.68
N GLU A 128 -18.71 36.05 -7.48
CA GLU A 128 -17.64 35.05 -7.63
C GLU A 128 -17.01 34.68 -6.28
N PRO A 129 -16.66 33.40 -6.06
CA PRO A 129 -16.09 32.96 -4.80
C PRO A 129 -14.64 33.42 -4.67
N TYR A 130 -14.41 34.42 -3.81
CA TYR A 130 -13.07 34.84 -3.40
C TYR A 130 -12.73 34.29 -2.01
N VAL A 131 -11.46 33.98 -1.79
CA VAL A 131 -10.94 33.61 -0.47
C VAL A 131 -10.02 34.70 0.06
N TYR A 132 -10.29 35.21 1.25
CA TYR A 132 -9.42 36.13 1.97
C TYR A 132 -8.24 35.37 2.58
N LEU A 133 -7.02 35.72 2.19
CA LEU A 133 -5.80 35.27 2.88
C LEU A 133 -5.43 36.29 3.95
N THR A 134 -5.43 35.82 5.19
CA THR A 134 -5.16 36.64 6.38
C THR A 134 -3.91 36.17 7.11
N SER A 135 -3.32 37.04 7.93
CA SER A 135 -2.11 36.71 8.70
C SER A 135 -2.39 35.85 9.94
N HIS A 136 -3.57 35.99 10.58
CA HIS A 136 -3.89 35.37 11.87
C HIS A 136 -5.23 34.64 11.87
N ASN A 137 -5.32 33.52 12.61
CA ASN A 137 -6.56 32.72 12.68
C ASN A 137 -7.77 33.55 13.13
N ARG A 138 -7.60 34.38 14.17
CA ARG A 138 -8.67 35.27 14.68
C ARG A 138 -9.30 36.13 13.57
N MET A 139 -8.50 36.66 12.65
CA MET A 139 -9.03 37.48 11.55
C MET A 139 -9.82 36.63 10.54
N ALA A 140 -9.33 35.43 10.22
CA ALA A 140 -10.06 34.51 9.36
C ALA A 140 -11.39 34.10 9.98
N ASP A 141 -11.38 33.77 11.28
CA ASP A 141 -12.57 33.36 12.02
C ASP A 141 -13.60 34.51 12.10
N GLU A 142 -13.17 35.74 12.35
CA GLU A 142 -14.03 36.93 12.35
C GLU A 142 -14.72 37.16 10.99
N ILE A 143 -13.98 37.03 9.89
CA ILE A 143 -14.54 37.18 8.54
C ILE A 143 -15.54 36.05 8.24
N ASN A 144 -15.16 34.80 8.54
CA ASN A 144 -16.01 33.64 8.29
C ASN A 144 -17.33 33.72 9.09
N GLN A 145 -17.25 34.08 10.37
CA GLN A 145 -18.43 34.23 11.23
C GLN A 145 -19.31 35.40 10.79
N LYS A 146 -18.71 36.54 10.41
CA LYS A 146 -19.45 37.68 9.87
C LYS A 146 -20.21 37.31 8.59
N LYS A 147 -19.56 36.66 7.62
CA LYS A 147 -20.17 36.23 6.36
C LYS A 147 -21.27 35.18 6.59
N LEU A 148 -21.05 34.22 7.49
CA LEU A 148 -22.07 33.25 7.88
C LEU A 148 -23.28 33.93 8.56
N ALA A 149 -23.06 34.96 9.37
CA ALA A 149 -24.13 35.72 10.02
C ALA A 149 -24.97 36.53 9.01
N GLU A 150 -24.35 37.07 7.95
CA GLU A 150 -25.00 37.82 6.87
C GLU A 150 -25.95 36.94 6.03
N LEU A 151 -25.70 35.63 5.94
CA LEU A 151 -26.59 34.71 5.24
C LEU A 151 -27.95 34.58 5.94
N SER A 152 -29.01 34.67 5.14
CA SER A 152 -30.37 34.40 5.59
C SER A 152 -30.59 32.91 5.87
N GLY A 153 -31.60 32.58 6.67
CA GLY A 153 -31.95 31.18 6.97
C GLY A 153 -31.43 30.68 8.31
N LYS A 154 -31.82 29.44 8.63
CA LYS A 154 -31.53 28.78 9.90
C LYS A 154 -30.09 28.24 9.90
N THR A 155 -29.35 28.48 10.98
CA THR A 155 -28.06 27.82 11.22
C THR A 155 -28.29 26.37 11.63
N TYR A 156 -27.54 25.45 11.05
CA TYR A 156 -27.45 24.07 11.48
C TYR A 156 -26.03 23.77 11.97
N SER A 157 -25.94 23.01 13.05
CA SER A 157 -24.68 22.70 13.73
C SER A 157 -24.43 21.20 13.68
N TYR A 158 -23.28 20.82 13.11
CA TYR A 158 -22.89 19.41 12.96
C TYR A 158 -21.76 19.09 13.91
N LYS A 159 -22.07 18.32 14.96
CA LYS A 159 -21.08 17.88 15.93
C LYS A 159 -20.28 16.67 15.44
N ALA A 160 -18.97 16.70 15.64
CA ALA A 160 -18.06 15.61 15.34
C ALA A 160 -18.32 14.41 16.26
N GLU A 161 -18.19 13.21 15.70
CA GLU A 161 -18.22 11.95 16.45
C GLU A 161 -16.78 11.60 16.85
N ILE A 162 -16.46 11.72 18.15
CA ILE A 162 -15.12 11.49 18.68
C ILE A 162 -15.14 10.25 19.56
N VAL A 163 -14.28 9.27 19.26
CA VAL A 163 -14.19 7.98 19.95
C VAL A 163 -12.76 7.72 20.39
N GLY A 164 -12.57 7.20 21.60
CA GLY A 164 -11.24 6.87 22.13
C GLY A 164 -10.45 8.09 22.61
N ASN A 165 -9.12 8.01 22.58
CA ASN A 165 -8.23 9.07 23.03
C ASN A 165 -7.76 9.90 21.84
N PHE A 166 -8.42 11.04 21.61
CA PHE A 166 -8.06 12.01 20.57
C PHE A 166 -7.97 13.40 21.21
N ASN A 167 -6.77 13.98 21.25
CA ASN A 167 -6.54 15.27 21.94
C ASN A 167 -7.23 16.43 21.19
N GLU A 168 -7.94 17.30 21.92
CA GLU A 168 -8.63 18.49 21.38
C GLU A 168 -7.70 19.39 20.55
N ASN A 169 -6.47 19.59 21.02
CA ASN A 169 -5.47 20.41 20.32
C ASN A 169 -4.98 19.82 18.98
N GLN A 170 -5.38 18.59 18.66
CA GLN A 170 -4.99 17.88 17.45
C GLN A 170 -6.18 17.64 16.51
N TYR A 171 -7.36 18.19 16.82
CA TYR A 171 -8.53 17.99 15.96
C TYR A 171 -8.24 18.46 14.53
N PRO A 172 -8.51 17.61 13.53
CA PRO A 172 -8.22 17.93 12.14
C PRO A 172 -9.22 18.93 11.56
N ASN A 173 -10.36 19.11 12.22
CA ASN A 173 -11.42 20.03 11.85
C ASN A 173 -12.14 20.55 13.11
N ASP A 174 -13.06 21.49 12.95
CA ASP A 174 -13.87 22.01 14.05
C ASP A 174 -14.75 20.90 14.65
N GLU A 175 -14.82 20.84 16.00
CA GLU A 175 -15.70 19.90 16.71
C GLU A 175 -17.16 20.16 16.35
N VAL A 176 -17.55 21.42 16.17
CA VAL A 176 -18.89 21.83 15.76
C VAL A 176 -18.77 22.69 14.51
N LEU A 177 -19.34 22.19 13.40
CA LEU A 177 -19.43 22.93 12.15
C LEU A 177 -20.78 23.63 12.07
N ASP A 178 -20.77 24.96 12.09
CA ASP A 178 -21.96 25.78 11.90
C ASP A 178 -22.09 26.20 10.43
N LEU A 179 -23.22 25.89 9.81
CA LEU A 179 -23.48 26.12 8.39
C LEU A 179 -24.88 26.71 8.14
N LYS A 180 -25.03 27.40 7.00
CA LYS A 180 -26.28 27.90 6.44
C LYS A 180 -26.28 27.68 4.92
N VAL A 181 -27.46 27.75 4.30
CA VAL A 181 -27.59 27.74 2.84
C VAL A 181 -26.90 28.99 2.30
N GLY A 182 -26.11 28.85 1.23
CA GLY A 182 -25.24 29.87 0.66
C GLY A 182 -23.86 29.97 1.31
N ALA A 183 -23.51 29.08 2.25
CA ALA A 183 -22.19 29.11 2.88
C ALA A 183 -21.09 28.68 1.90
N GLN A 184 -20.03 29.49 1.78
CA GLN A 184 -18.82 29.13 1.04
C GLN A 184 -17.94 28.26 1.93
N ILE A 185 -17.69 27.04 1.46
CA ILE A 185 -16.89 26.04 2.15
C ILE A 185 -15.75 25.57 1.28
N MET A 186 -14.77 24.94 1.91
CA MET A 186 -13.62 24.35 1.23
C MET A 186 -13.36 22.96 1.78
N PHE A 187 -13.06 22.03 0.89
CA PHE A 187 -12.65 20.68 1.26
C PHE A 187 -11.27 20.69 1.92
N ILE A 188 -11.11 19.92 3.00
CA ILE A 188 -9.84 19.76 3.73
C ILE A 188 -9.18 18.40 3.49
N ARG A 189 -9.75 17.58 2.60
CA ARG A 189 -9.22 16.27 2.17
C ARG A 189 -9.47 16.04 0.69
N ASN A 190 -8.76 15.05 0.15
CA ASN A 190 -9.00 14.52 -1.18
C ASN A 190 -10.11 13.46 -1.14
N ASP A 191 -10.92 13.41 -2.19
CA ASP A 191 -12.00 12.42 -2.33
C ASP A 191 -11.46 10.98 -2.25
N ALA A 192 -11.79 10.29 -1.16
CA ALA A 192 -11.38 8.92 -0.89
C ALA A 192 -12.14 7.85 -1.71
N SER A 193 -13.22 8.24 -2.42
CA SER A 193 -14.04 7.29 -3.20
C SER A 193 -13.37 6.83 -4.50
N GLY A 194 -12.23 7.41 -4.88
CA GLY A 194 -11.52 7.11 -6.13
C GLY A 194 -12.08 7.85 -7.36
N GLU A 195 -13.24 8.48 -7.24
CA GLU A 195 -13.86 9.31 -8.29
C GLU A 195 -13.17 10.67 -8.45
N ARG A 196 -12.34 11.08 -7.47
CA ARG A 196 -11.56 12.33 -7.46
C ARG A 196 -12.40 13.59 -7.70
N ARG A 197 -13.64 13.63 -7.16
CA ARG A 197 -14.57 14.75 -7.34
C ARG A 197 -14.09 16.06 -6.71
N TYR A 198 -13.37 15.97 -5.60
CA TYR A 198 -12.75 17.11 -4.93
C TYR A 198 -11.36 16.78 -4.41
N PHE A 199 -10.59 17.83 -4.18
CA PHE A 199 -9.26 17.78 -3.59
C PHE A 199 -9.16 18.82 -2.46
N ASN A 200 -8.16 18.67 -1.58
CA ASN A 200 -7.90 19.60 -0.50
C ASN A 200 -7.68 21.02 -1.06
N GLY A 201 -8.47 21.99 -0.60
CA GLY A 201 -8.47 23.37 -1.12
C GLY A 201 -9.59 23.69 -2.10
N LYS A 202 -10.32 22.70 -2.62
CA LYS A 202 -11.42 22.94 -3.57
C LYS A 202 -12.61 23.63 -2.89
N LEU A 203 -13.13 24.69 -3.51
CA LEU A 203 -14.28 25.43 -3.00
C LEU A 203 -15.61 24.79 -3.41
N ALA A 204 -16.62 25.00 -2.59
CA ALA A 204 -18.00 24.66 -2.89
C ALA A 204 -18.97 25.59 -2.13
N GLU A 205 -20.21 25.63 -2.58
CA GLU A 205 -21.29 26.37 -1.94
C GLU A 205 -22.35 25.41 -1.40
N VAL A 206 -22.83 25.65 -0.18
CA VAL A 206 -23.91 24.86 0.41
C VAL A 206 -25.25 25.27 -0.19
N VAL A 207 -25.92 24.36 -0.90
CA VAL A 207 -27.20 24.64 -1.57
C VAL A 207 -28.42 24.15 -0.80
N ASP A 208 -28.25 23.10 0.01
CA ASP A 208 -29.30 22.59 0.89
C ASP A 208 -28.69 21.90 2.10
N LEU A 209 -29.38 21.95 3.24
CA LEU A 209 -28.93 21.27 4.44
C LEU A 209 -30.05 21.04 5.46
N ASP A 210 -29.96 19.92 6.19
CA ASP A 210 -30.89 19.58 7.27
C ASP A 210 -30.17 19.02 8.51
N GLU A 211 -30.84 18.27 9.39
CA GLU A 211 -30.18 17.72 10.59
C GLU A 211 -29.22 16.54 10.30
N LYS A 212 -29.23 15.99 9.08
CA LYS A 212 -28.55 14.75 8.69
C LYS A 212 -27.69 14.88 7.45
N GLU A 213 -28.09 15.70 6.49
CA GLU A 213 -27.46 15.80 5.17
C GLU A 213 -27.07 17.25 4.84
N ILE A 214 -25.94 17.37 4.14
CA ILE A 214 -25.45 18.64 3.59
C ILE A 214 -25.23 18.41 2.11
N THR A 215 -25.88 19.21 1.28
CA THR A 215 -25.74 19.19 -0.18
C THR A 215 -25.01 20.45 -0.63
N VAL A 216 -23.98 20.27 -1.45
CA VAL A 216 -23.15 21.35 -1.97
C VAL A 216 -23.07 21.31 -3.49
N ILE A 217 -22.82 22.45 -4.11
CA ILE A 217 -22.34 22.53 -5.50
C ILE A 217 -20.85 22.82 -5.45
N ILE A 218 -20.05 21.93 -6.04
CA ILE A 218 -18.60 22.09 -6.10
C ILE A 218 -18.27 23.12 -7.18
N GLU A 219 -17.34 24.02 -6.91
CA GLU A 219 -16.97 25.07 -7.87
C GLU A 219 -16.54 24.48 -9.22
N GLY A 220 -17.20 24.89 -10.30
CA GLY A 220 -16.95 24.38 -11.65
C GLY A 220 -17.63 23.05 -11.98
N ASP A 221 -18.49 22.56 -11.08
CA ASP A 221 -19.42 21.45 -11.32
C ASP A 221 -20.86 22.00 -11.33
N ASP A 222 -21.75 21.37 -12.11
CA ASP A 222 -23.17 21.72 -12.19
C ASP A 222 -24.05 20.73 -11.39
N GLU A 223 -23.45 19.67 -10.85
CA GLU A 223 -24.17 18.64 -10.11
C GLU A 223 -24.15 18.88 -8.59
N ASN A 224 -25.29 18.59 -7.96
CA ASN A 224 -25.40 18.57 -6.51
C ASN A 224 -24.65 17.38 -5.94
N TYR A 225 -23.80 17.65 -4.95
CA TYR A 225 -23.03 16.64 -4.24
C TYR A 225 -23.45 16.56 -2.77
N VAL A 226 -23.89 15.38 -2.33
CA VAL A 226 -24.22 15.11 -0.92
C VAL A 226 -22.95 14.74 -0.16
N LEU A 227 -22.59 15.57 0.82
CA LEU A 227 -21.39 15.37 1.63
C LEU A 227 -21.49 14.11 2.49
N LYS A 228 -20.35 13.44 2.62
CA LYS A 228 -20.18 12.30 3.53
C LYS A 228 -19.20 12.67 4.63
N LYS A 229 -19.48 12.20 5.85
CA LYS A 229 -18.51 12.30 6.95
C LYS A 229 -17.32 11.39 6.65
N GLU A 230 -16.13 11.88 6.94
CA GLU A 230 -14.89 11.12 6.89
C GLU A 230 -14.35 10.89 8.31
N VAL A 231 -13.50 9.87 8.45
CA VAL A 231 -12.88 9.49 9.73
C VAL A 231 -11.39 9.78 9.67
N TRP A 232 -10.89 10.52 10.65
CA TRP A 232 -9.47 10.68 10.94
C TRP A 232 -9.12 9.80 12.12
N GLU A 233 -8.13 8.95 11.95
CA GLU A 233 -7.70 7.99 12.97
C GLU A 233 -6.37 8.43 13.56
N GLN A 234 -6.32 8.51 14.90
CA GLN A 234 -5.07 8.62 15.62
C GLN A 234 -4.51 7.21 15.82
N LYS A 235 -3.55 6.84 14.98
CA LYS A 235 -2.92 5.52 14.98
C LYS A 235 -1.65 5.52 15.82
N LYS A 236 -1.49 4.47 16.62
CA LYS A 236 -0.22 4.10 17.23
C LYS A 236 0.34 2.93 16.46
N TYR A 237 1.53 3.11 15.93
CA TYR A 237 2.26 2.06 15.27
C TYR A 237 3.03 1.27 16.32
N SER A 238 2.84 -0.04 16.35
CA SER A 238 3.64 -0.95 17.16
C SER A 238 4.12 -2.12 16.30
N LEU A 239 5.20 -2.77 16.72
CA LEU A 239 5.69 -3.97 16.03
C LEU A 239 5.05 -5.19 16.70
N ASP A 240 4.43 -6.06 15.91
CA ASP A 240 4.03 -7.39 16.41
C ASP A 240 5.24 -8.31 16.62
N ALA A 241 4.97 -9.53 17.08
CA ALA A 241 5.99 -10.55 17.31
C ALA A 241 6.77 -10.90 16.02
N GLU A 242 6.20 -10.67 14.84
CA GLU A 242 6.81 -10.91 13.53
C GLU A 242 7.52 -9.67 12.94
N LYS A 243 7.61 -8.56 13.68
CA LYS A 243 8.16 -7.26 13.24
C LYS A 243 7.39 -6.61 12.09
N ASN A 244 6.12 -6.96 11.91
CA ASN A 244 5.24 -6.19 11.04
C ASN A 244 4.74 -4.96 11.79
N ILE A 245 4.49 -3.90 11.03
CA ILE A 245 3.88 -2.69 11.58
C ILE A 245 2.40 -3.00 11.79
N THR A 246 1.99 -3.03 13.05
CA THR A 246 0.58 -3.09 13.44
C THR A 246 0.08 -1.71 13.80
N GLU A 247 -1.14 -1.42 13.37
CA GLU A 247 -1.79 -0.13 13.59
C GLU A 247 -2.86 -0.28 14.67
N ASP A 248 -2.63 0.28 15.85
CA ASP A 248 -3.65 0.40 16.89
C ASP A 248 -4.32 1.77 16.80
N VAL A 249 -5.61 1.81 16.48
CA VAL A 249 -6.38 3.06 16.48
C VAL A 249 -6.66 3.45 17.95
N LEU A 250 -5.95 4.46 18.45
CA LEU A 250 -6.11 4.98 19.82
C LEU A 250 -7.38 5.82 19.97
N GLY A 251 -7.77 6.48 18.89
CA GLY A 251 -8.97 7.28 18.82
C GLY A 251 -9.30 7.66 17.38
N SER A 252 -10.54 8.07 17.16
CA SER A 252 -11.01 8.56 15.88
C SER A 252 -11.84 9.83 16.02
N PHE A 253 -11.71 10.71 15.05
CA PHE A 253 -12.50 11.92 14.89
C PHE A 253 -13.27 11.78 13.58
N LYS A 254 -14.60 11.86 13.60
CA LYS A 254 -15.43 11.70 12.42
C LYS A 254 -16.29 12.93 12.20
N GLN A 255 -16.14 13.56 11.03
CA GLN A 255 -16.78 14.84 10.69
C GLN A 255 -16.85 15.01 9.16
N TYR A 256 -17.64 15.96 8.67
CA TYR A 256 -17.58 16.36 7.25
C TYR A 256 -16.20 16.97 6.93
N PRO A 257 -15.57 16.61 5.78
CA PRO A 257 -14.22 17.05 5.41
C PRO A 257 -14.22 18.45 4.80
N ILE A 258 -14.93 19.39 5.43
CA ILE A 258 -15.11 20.76 4.97
C ILE A 258 -14.93 21.77 6.09
N ARG A 259 -14.59 23.01 5.74
CA ARG A 259 -14.60 24.15 6.66
C ARG A 259 -15.12 25.41 5.95
N LEU A 260 -15.56 26.41 6.71
CA LEU A 260 -15.86 27.74 6.17
C LEU A 260 -14.62 28.32 5.48
N ALA A 261 -14.84 28.95 4.33
CA ALA A 261 -13.75 29.30 3.43
C ALA A 261 -13.89 30.67 2.77
N TRP A 262 -14.61 31.61 3.38
CA TRP A 262 -14.47 33.02 2.99
C TRP A 262 -13.08 33.53 3.35
N ALA A 263 -12.51 33.08 4.47
CA ALA A 263 -11.17 33.45 4.88
C ALA A 263 -10.36 32.27 5.41
N VAL A 264 -9.07 32.24 5.07
CA VAL A 264 -8.09 31.30 5.62
C VAL A 264 -6.80 32.06 5.96
N THR A 265 -5.96 31.48 6.82
CA THR A 265 -4.65 32.08 7.08
C THR A 265 -3.65 31.71 5.98
N ILE A 266 -2.68 32.58 5.74
CA ILE A 266 -1.58 32.32 4.80
C ILE A 266 -0.88 31.00 5.13
N HIS A 267 -0.63 30.73 6.42
CA HIS A 267 -0.08 29.45 6.91
C HIS A 267 -0.94 28.25 6.50
N LYS A 268 -2.26 28.30 6.72
CA LYS A 268 -3.19 27.21 6.33
C LYS A 268 -3.45 27.14 4.82
N SER A 269 -2.94 28.09 4.04
CA SER A 269 -3.04 28.11 2.58
C SER A 269 -1.84 27.48 1.88
N GLN A 270 -0.75 27.22 2.61
CA GLN A 270 0.43 26.55 2.07
C GLN A 270 0.07 25.19 1.46
N GLY A 271 0.67 24.86 0.33
CA GLY A 271 0.28 23.71 -0.51
C GLY A 271 -1.04 23.86 -1.30
N LEU A 272 -1.95 24.78 -0.93
CA LEU A 272 -3.24 24.97 -1.63
C LEU A 272 -3.09 25.81 -2.90
N THR A 273 -4.07 25.72 -3.80
CA THR A 273 -4.15 26.49 -5.04
C THR A 273 -5.55 27.07 -5.18
N PHE A 274 -5.64 28.37 -5.48
CA PHE A 274 -6.89 29.10 -5.65
C PHE A 274 -6.94 29.81 -7.01
N ASP A 275 -8.15 30.00 -7.51
CA ASP A 275 -8.40 30.80 -8.71
C ASP A 275 -8.53 32.29 -8.39
N ARG A 276 -9.09 32.62 -7.22
CA ARG A 276 -9.38 34.01 -6.82
C ARG A 276 -9.11 34.25 -5.34
N LEU A 277 -8.32 35.27 -5.04
CA LEU A 277 -7.84 35.59 -3.70
C LEU A 277 -7.96 37.07 -3.38
N ILE A 278 -8.30 37.37 -2.13
CA ILE A 278 -8.18 38.71 -1.55
C ILE A 278 -7.07 38.65 -0.50
N ILE A 279 -6.03 39.44 -0.66
CA ILE A 279 -4.81 39.33 0.15
C ILE A 279 -4.56 40.67 0.85
N ASP A 280 -4.44 40.62 2.18
CA ASP A 280 -3.92 41.73 3.01
C ASP A 280 -2.50 41.38 3.46
N ALA A 281 -1.54 41.54 2.53
CA ALA A 281 -0.14 41.17 2.72
C ALA A 281 0.79 42.34 3.10
N GLY A 282 0.29 43.59 3.12
CA GLY A 282 1.05 44.77 3.52
C GLY A 282 1.36 44.83 5.02
N LYS A 283 0.79 43.90 5.81
CA LYS A 283 1.12 43.68 7.22
C LYS A 283 1.91 42.39 7.45
N SER A 284 2.49 41.81 6.39
CA SER A 284 3.34 40.63 6.53
C SER A 284 4.54 40.96 7.41
N PHE A 285 4.88 40.03 8.31
CA PHE A 285 5.91 40.23 9.34
C PHE A 285 6.97 39.13 9.31
N ALA A 286 6.81 38.13 8.46
CA ALA A 286 7.70 36.99 8.34
C ALA A 286 8.18 36.79 6.90
N SER A 287 9.38 36.23 6.77
CA SER A 287 9.93 35.82 5.48
C SER A 287 9.04 34.80 4.78
N GLY A 288 9.00 34.87 3.45
CA GLY A 288 8.19 33.98 2.61
C GLY A 288 6.67 34.22 2.70
N GLN A 289 6.17 35.06 3.60
CA GLN A 289 4.71 35.22 3.80
C GLN A 289 4.01 35.87 2.60
N VAL A 290 4.61 36.92 2.02
CA VAL A 290 4.10 37.55 0.79
C VAL A 290 4.17 36.58 -0.39
N TYR A 291 5.32 35.91 -0.56
CA TYR A 291 5.52 34.90 -1.58
C TYR A 291 4.50 33.77 -1.50
N VAL A 292 4.30 33.18 -0.32
CA VAL A 292 3.31 32.11 -0.10
C VAL A 292 1.92 32.61 -0.47
N ALA A 293 1.51 33.79 0.01
CA ALA A 293 0.18 34.33 -0.25
C ALA A 293 -0.09 34.52 -1.76
N LEU A 294 0.85 35.16 -2.48
CA LEU A 294 0.71 35.44 -3.91
C LEU A 294 0.78 34.14 -4.74
N SER A 295 1.73 33.25 -4.43
CA SER A 295 1.95 32.00 -5.16
C SER A 295 0.83 30.98 -5.02
N ARG A 296 -0.17 31.23 -4.17
CA ARG A 296 -1.38 30.39 -4.08
C ARG A 296 -2.34 30.63 -5.25
N CYS A 297 -2.28 31.78 -5.91
CA CYS A 297 -3.15 32.08 -7.05
C CYS A 297 -2.57 31.51 -8.35
N ARG A 298 -3.43 31.06 -9.27
CA ARG A 298 -3.00 30.61 -10.61
C ARG A 298 -2.61 31.76 -11.54
N THR A 299 -3.25 32.92 -11.41
CA THR A 299 -3.02 34.09 -12.27
C THR A 299 -2.96 35.37 -11.43
N LEU A 300 -2.30 36.39 -11.96
CA LEU A 300 -2.29 37.72 -11.33
C LEU A 300 -3.70 38.32 -11.30
N GLU A 301 -4.53 38.01 -12.31
CA GLU A 301 -5.90 38.50 -12.41
C GLU A 301 -6.84 37.93 -11.36
N GLY A 302 -6.50 36.79 -10.77
CA GLY A 302 -7.22 36.22 -9.64
C GLY A 302 -6.98 36.97 -8.34
N ILE A 303 -5.93 37.80 -8.24
CA ILE A 303 -5.51 38.43 -6.99
C ILE A 303 -6.16 39.80 -6.82
N VAL A 304 -6.62 40.11 -5.62
CA VAL A 304 -6.98 41.46 -5.18
C VAL A 304 -6.18 41.79 -3.92
N LEU A 305 -5.48 42.91 -3.93
CA LEU A 305 -4.68 43.37 -2.80
C LEU A 305 -5.46 44.44 -2.01
N LYS A 306 -5.67 44.20 -0.71
CA LYS A 306 -6.26 45.19 0.21
C LYS A 306 -5.25 46.24 0.70
N SER A 307 -3.97 45.98 0.48
CA SER A 307 -2.82 46.81 0.85
C SER A 307 -1.78 46.75 -0.26
N LYS A 308 -1.09 47.86 -0.56
CA LYS A 308 0.02 47.82 -1.51
C LYS A 308 1.14 46.92 -1.00
N ILE A 309 1.80 46.22 -1.93
CA ILE A 309 3.05 45.52 -1.66
C ILE A 309 4.18 46.51 -1.91
N THR A 310 5.05 46.67 -0.90
CA THR A 310 6.17 47.59 -0.93
C THR A 310 7.47 46.82 -0.66
N PRO A 311 8.64 47.38 -1.02
CA PRO A 311 9.94 46.76 -0.74
C PRO A 311 10.14 46.32 0.73
N GLU A 312 9.56 47.04 1.69
CA GLU A 312 9.77 46.80 3.12
C GLU A 312 9.12 45.50 3.64
N VAL A 313 8.17 44.93 2.89
CA VAL A 313 7.48 43.68 3.26
C VAL A 313 8.04 42.45 2.52
N ILE A 314 9.05 42.64 1.67
CA ILE A 314 9.78 41.57 1.00
C ILE A 314 11.03 41.26 1.81
N PHE A 315 11.09 40.06 2.39
CA PHE A 315 12.20 39.62 3.23
C PHE A 315 12.95 38.47 2.54
N ALA A 316 14.25 38.64 2.36
CA ALA A 316 15.14 37.57 1.91
C ALA A 316 15.80 36.90 3.13
N ASP A 317 15.58 35.60 3.32
CA ASP A 317 16.29 34.83 4.36
C ASP A 317 17.63 34.31 3.83
N ARG A 318 18.70 35.05 4.11
CA ARG A 318 20.07 34.71 3.68
C ARG A 318 20.54 33.32 4.11
N ARG A 319 19.93 32.73 5.15
CA ARG A 319 20.28 31.37 5.61
C ARG A 319 19.85 30.32 4.59
N VAL A 320 18.71 30.54 3.93
CA VAL A 320 18.18 29.66 2.89
C VAL A 320 19.03 29.74 1.63
N SER A 321 19.31 30.96 1.15
CA SER A 321 20.17 31.16 -0.04
C SER A 321 21.54 30.54 0.16
N LYS A 322 22.16 30.77 1.34
CA LYS A 322 23.44 30.15 1.69
C LYS A 322 23.39 28.61 1.63
N PHE A 323 22.35 28.00 2.19
CA PHE A 323 22.20 26.55 2.15
C PHE A 323 22.04 26.03 0.72
N GLN A 324 21.22 26.68 -0.11
CA GLN A 324 21.06 26.29 -1.52
C GLN A 324 22.38 26.36 -2.29
N ASP A 325 23.09 27.49 -2.17
CA ASP A 325 24.39 27.72 -2.81
C ASP A 325 25.44 26.68 -2.39
N GLU A 326 25.51 26.34 -1.10
CA GLU A 326 26.47 25.35 -0.57
C GLU A 326 26.17 23.92 -1.05
N THR A 327 24.90 23.61 -1.34
CA THR A 327 24.53 22.25 -1.76
C THR A 327 24.83 21.98 -3.24
N HIS A 328 25.04 23.03 -4.04
CA HIS A 328 25.23 22.91 -5.50
C HIS A 328 24.14 22.01 -6.12
N ALA A 329 22.88 22.27 -5.74
CA ALA A 329 21.75 21.45 -6.16
C ALA A 329 21.74 21.30 -7.68
N ASN A 330 21.51 20.07 -8.16
CA ASN A 330 21.55 19.66 -9.57
C ASN A 330 22.94 19.60 -10.25
N ASP A 331 23.97 20.36 -9.82
CA ASP A 331 25.29 20.42 -10.50
C ASP A 331 25.96 19.05 -10.63
N ARG A 332 25.79 18.20 -9.61
CA ARG A 332 26.42 16.87 -9.53
C ARG A 332 25.43 15.72 -9.73
N MET A 333 24.21 16.02 -10.19
CA MET A 333 23.15 15.02 -10.30
C MET A 333 23.55 13.86 -11.21
N ASP A 334 24.02 14.19 -12.42
CA ASP A 334 24.43 13.17 -13.39
C ASP A 334 25.64 12.37 -12.88
N GLU A 335 26.58 13.01 -12.19
CA GLU A 335 27.73 12.33 -11.58
C GLU A 335 27.28 11.33 -10.51
N ILE A 336 26.47 11.77 -9.54
CA ILE A 336 25.96 10.95 -8.44
C ILE A 336 25.09 9.83 -8.98
N LEU A 337 24.15 10.14 -9.87
CA LEU A 337 23.27 9.14 -10.48
C LEU A 337 24.08 8.09 -11.24
N ASN A 338 25.07 8.50 -12.04
CA ASN A 338 25.91 7.57 -12.77
C ASN A 338 26.82 6.74 -11.86
N ALA A 339 27.24 7.24 -10.71
CA ALA A 339 28.01 6.47 -9.73
C ALA A 339 27.13 5.46 -8.98
N GLU A 340 25.98 5.91 -8.44
CA GLU A 340 25.18 5.15 -7.49
C GLU A 340 24.17 4.20 -8.15
N LYS A 341 23.69 4.50 -9.37
CA LYS A 341 22.63 3.70 -10.02
C LYS A 341 23.03 2.25 -10.21
N TYR A 342 24.31 1.99 -10.54
CA TYR A 342 24.81 0.65 -10.78
C TYR A 342 24.87 -0.15 -9.46
N ASP A 343 25.42 0.46 -8.40
CA ASP A 343 25.50 -0.15 -7.08
C ASP A 343 24.12 -0.44 -6.49
N TYR A 344 23.19 0.51 -6.61
CA TYR A 344 21.81 0.34 -6.16
C TYR A 344 21.09 -0.78 -6.93
N SER A 345 21.20 -0.77 -8.25
CA SER A 345 20.58 -1.77 -9.12
C SER A 345 21.09 -3.19 -8.81
N ILE A 346 22.40 -3.34 -8.60
CA ILE A 346 23.02 -4.62 -8.25
C ILE A 346 22.61 -5.09 -6.86
N LYS A 347 22.57 -4.20 -5.86
CA LYS A 347 22.05 -4.52 -4.52
C LYS A 347 20.60 -5.00 -4.57
N LYS A 348 19.75 -4.37 -5.40
CA LYS A 348 18.35 -4.79 -5.59
C LYS A 348 18.28 -6.22 -6.15
N VAL A 349 19.09 -6.55 -7.15
CA VAL A 349 19.17 -7.92 -7.70
C VAL A 349 19.65 -8.91 -6.63
N LEU A 350 20.71 -8.58 -5.90
CA LEU A 350 21.26 -9.45 -4.85
C LEU A 350 20.23 -9.74 -3.74
N ASN A 351 19.54 -8.71 -3.24
CA ASN A 351 18.50 -8.88 -2.23
C ASN A 351 17.37 -9.82 -2.69
N ARG A 352 17.01 -9.81 -3.98
CA ARG A 352 15.99 -10.71 -4.53
C ARG A 352 16.50 -12.14 -4.75
N LEU A 353 17.80 -12.30 -4.97
CA LEU A 353 18.42 -13.62 -5.12
C LEU A 353 18.75 -14.30 -3.79
N ASP A 354 18.81 -13.55 -2.67
CA ASP A 354 19.19 -14.10 -1.37
C ASP A 354 18.26 -15.24 -0.95
N CYS A 355 18.84 -16.42 -0.86
CA CYS A 355 18.18 -17.68 -0.53
C CYS A 355 18.73 -18.31 0.77
N LYS A 356 19.58 -17.60 1.52
CA LYS A 356 20.20 -18.13 2.75
C LYS A 356 19.16 -18.51 3.80
N TRP A 357 18.02 -17.83 3.78
CA TRP A 357 16.90 -18.08 4.70
C TRP A 357 16.24 -19.46 4.52
N PHE A 358 16.31 -20.05 3.32
CA PHE A 358 15.71 -21.37 3.03
C PHE A 358 16.17 -22.45 4.00
N LYS A 359 17.44 -22.38 4.45
CA LYS A 359 18.01 -23.38 5.36
C LYS A 359 17.24 -23.45 6.67
N ASN A 360 17.00 -22.30 7.29
CA ASN A 360 16.31 -22.23 8.58
C ASN A 360 14.84 -22.63 8.44
N SER A 361 14.17 -22.21 7.37
CA SER A 361 12.77 -22.57 7.11
C SER A 361 12.61 -24.07 6.83
N LEU A 362 13.52 -24.67 6.05
CA LEU A 362 13.53 -26.11 5.79
C LEU A 362 13.77 -26.92 7.08
N GLU A 363 14.72 -26.48 7.93
CA GLU A 363 14.97 -27.14 9.21
C GLU A 363 13.77 -27.03 10.16
N THR A 364 13.12 -25.87 10.20
CA THR A 364 11.91 -25.63 11.00
C THR A 364 10.76 -26.53 10.53
N TRP A 365 10.50 -26.57 9.22
CA TRP A 365 9.51 -27.47 8.63
C TRP A 365 9.78 -28.94 8.97
N TYR A 366 11.02 -29.41 8.77
CA TYR A 366 11.36 -30.81 9.04
C TYR A 366 11.26 -31.16 10.52
N ASN A 367 11.65 -30.25 11.41
CA ASN A 367 11.48 -30.46 12.85
C ASN A 367 9.99 -30.53 13.23
N SER A 368 9.13 -29.69 12.65
CA SER A 368 7.68 -29.78 12.84
C SER A 368 7.13 -31.15 12.35
N ALA A 369 7.58 -31.59 11.17
CA ALA A 369 7.19 -32.89 10.60
C ALA A 369 7.58 -34.09 11.49
N LYS A 370 8.75 -34.07 12.13
CA LYS A 370 9.20 -35.14 13.06
C LYS A 370 8.31 -35.31 14.28
N HIS A 371 7.84 -34.19 14.84
CA HIS A 371 7.04 -34.16 16.06
C HIS A 371 5.56 -34.44 15.80
N SER A 372 5.10 -34.25 14.57
CA SER A 372 3.75 -34.62 14.17
C SER A 372 3.54 -36.14 14.25
N LYS A 373 2.41 -36.54 14.85
CA LYS A 373 1.99 -37.95 14.93
C LYS A 373 1.29 -38.44 13.66
N ALA A 374 0.76 -37.53 12.86
CA ALA A 374 -0.05 -37.84 11.68
C ALA A 374 0.70 -37.67 10.35
N ILE A 375 1.98 -37.25 10.39
CA ILE A 375 2.85 -37.16 9.21
C ILE A 375 3.66 -38.46 9.04
N ASP A 376 3.84 -38.89 7.79
CA ASP A 376 4.81 -39.92 7.44
C ASP A 376 6.25 -39.39 7.62
N LYS A 377 6.87 -39.82 8.71
CA LYS A 377 8.22 -39.40 9.11
C LYS A 377 9.30 -39.90 8.16
N ASN A 378 9.09 -41.03 7.48
CA ASN A 378 10.06 -41.58 6.54
C ASN A 378 10.07 -40.75 5.25
N LYS A 379 8.88 -40.42 4.71
CA LYS A 379 8.75 -39.51 3.57
C LYS A 379 9.32 -38.13 3.88
N ALA A 380 8.96 -37.54 5.02
CA ALA A 380 9.48 -36.23 5.42
C ALA A 380 11.01 -36.24 5.57
N LYS A 381 11.59 -37.29 6.16
CA LYS A 381 13.05 -37.45 6.27
C LYS A 381 13.73 -37.61 4.92
N PHE A 382 13.15 -38.42 4.02
CA PHE A 382 13.68 -38.58 2.66
C PHE A 382 13.70 -37.24 1.92
N LEU A 383 12.58 -36.52 1.95
CA LEU A 383 12.45 -35.22 1.31
C LEU A 383 13.43 -34.19 1.89
N TYR A 384 13.54 -34.10 3.22
CA TYR A 384 14.53 -33.23 3.86
C TYR A 384 15.97 -33.57 3.44
N THR A 385 16.31 -34.86 3.37
CA THR A 385 17.66 -35.31 3.00
C THR A 385 17.96 -35.03 1.53
N ALA A 386 16.95 -35.02 0.67
CA ALA A 386 17.07 -34.67 -0.75
C ALA A 386 17.20 -33.15 -0.97
N ILE A 387 16.43 -32.34 -0.24
CA ILE A 387 16.38 -30.88 -0.43
C ILE A 387 17.54 -30.16 0.28
N LYS A 388 17.95 -30.62 1.46
CA LYS A 388 18.98 -29.93 2.27
C LYS A 388 20.28 -29.65 1.50
N PRO A 389 20.89 -30.61 0.78
CA PRO A 389 22.11 -30.34 0.02
C PRO A 389 21.91 -29.32 -1.09
N GLU A 390 20.73 -29.28 -1.72
CA GLU A 390 20.39 -28.29 -2.76
C GLU A 390 20.30 -26.89 -2.16
N VAL A 391 19.67 -26.74 -1.00
CA VAL A 391 19.60 -25.46 -0.28
C VAL A 391 20.99 -24.96 0.14
N GLU A 392 21.82 -25.85 0.69
CA GLU A 392 23.20 -25.50 1.10
C GLU A 392 24.06 -25.10 -0.12
N ASN A 393 23.90 -25.80 -1.24
CA ASN A 393 24.57 -25.46 -2.48
C ASN A 393 24.10 -24.11 -3.04
N LEU A 394 22.80 -23.83 -3.07
CA LEU A 394 22.25 -22.55 -3.54
C LEU A 394 22.76 -21.37 -2.71
N ALA A 395 22.79 -21.50 -1.37
CA ALA A 395 23.37 -20.49 -0.49
C ALA A 395 24.86 -20.23 -0.81
N SER A 396 25.65 -21.29 -1.02
CA SER A 396 27.05 -21.15 -1.41
C SER A 396 27.23 -20.50 -2.79
N VAL A 397 26.38 -20.84 -3.76
CA VAL A 397 26.38 -20.22 -5.09
C VAL A 397 26.03 -18.74 -4.99
N TYR A 398 25.05 -18.37 -4.17
CA TYR A 398 24.66 -16.99 -3.91
C TYR A 398 25.84 -16.18 -3.36
N GLU A 399 26.50 -16.65 -2.30
CA GLU A 399 27.64 -15.95 -1.69
C GLU A 399 28.83 -15.74 -2.66
N LYS A 400 29.07 -16.73 -3.53
CA LYS A 400 30.10 -16.61 -4.58
C LYS A 400 29.68 -15.60 -5.65
N PHE A 401 28.43 -15.66 -6.07
CA PHE A 401 27.87 -14.75 -7.07
C PHE A 401 27.89 -13.30 -6.57
N GLU A 402 27.49 -13.06 -5.32
CA GLU A 402 27.52 -11.75 -4.66
C GLU A 402 28.92 -11.12 -4.73
N LYS A 403 29.96 -11.86 -4.33
CA LYS A 403 31.34 -11.39 -4.40
C LYS A 403 31.78 -11.07 -5.83
N VAL A 404 31.45 -11.96 -6.77
CA VAL A 404 31.84 -11.80 -8.18
C VAL A 404 31.16 -10.60 -8.81
N ILE A 405 29.86 -10.42 -8.58
CA ILE A 405 29.12 -9.35 -9.23
C ILE A 405 29.51 -7.98 -8.68
N LEU A 406 29.69 -7.85 -7.36
CA LEU A 406 30.18 -6.61 -6.75
C LEU A 406 31.58 -6.23 -7.27
N GLN A 407 32.48 -7.21 -7.42
CA GLN A 407 33.81 -6.96 -8.02
C GLN A 407 33.72 -6.53 -9.48
N LYS A 408 32.83 -7.14 -10.28
CA LYS A 408 32.62 -6.72 -11.68
C LYS A 408 32.03 -5.34 -11.77
N THR A 409 31.04 -5.00 -10.94
CA THR A 409 30.46 -3.65 -10.87
C THR A 409 31.52 -2.60 -10.56
N GLN A 410 32.39 -2.86 -9.58
CA GLN A 410 33.52 -1.96 -9.28
C GLN A 410 34.48 -1.79 -10.46
N LYS A 411 34.82 -2.88 -11.17
CA LYS A 411 35.68 -2.80 -12.36
C LYS A 411 35.02 -2.03 -13.51
N PHE A 412 33.70 -2.19 -13.69
CA PHE A 412 32.93 -1.46 -14.68
C PHE A 412 32.96 0.05 -14.40
N VAL A 413 32.74 0.45 -13.14
CA VAL A 413 32.83 1.88 -12.73
C VAL A 413 34.23 2.45 -12.98
N GLN A 414 35.28 1.62 -12.93
CA GLN A 414 36.65 1.99 -13.25
C GLN A 414 36.99 1.93 -14.76
N GLY A 415 36.04 1.59 -15.63
CA GLY A 415 36.24 1.46 -17.08
C GLY A 415 36.98 0.19 -17.52
N ASN A 416 37.10 -0.82 -16.65
CA ASN A 416 37.86 -2.05 -16.88
C ASN A 416 36.98 -3.29 -17.15
N GLU A 417 35.68 -3.10 -17.36
CA GLU A 417 34.70 -4.16 -17.56
C GLU A 417 33.56 -3.60 -18.42
N ASP A 418 32.90 -4.44 -19.23
CA ASP A 418 31.70 -4.04 -19.97
C ASP A 418 30.43 -4.35 -19.15
N TRP A 419 29.45 -3.44 -19.17
CA TRP A 419 28.17 -3.62 -18.50
C TRP A 419 27.44 -4.86 -19.02
N SER A 420 27.59 -5.18 -20.32
CA SER A 420 26.97 -6.35 -20.95
C SER A 420 27.35 -7.68 -20.27
N GLU A 421 28.56 -7.77 -19.68
CA GLU A 421 28.99 -8.94 -18.92
C GLU A 421 28.25 -9.09 -17.59
N ILE A 422 27.98 -7.96 -16.93
CA ILE A 422 27.22 -7.89 -15.68
C ILE A 422 25.76 -8.24 -15.94
N GLU A 423 25.16 -7.70 -17.00
CA GLU A 423 23.81 -8.04 -17.45
C GLU A 423 23.68 -9.54 -17.75
N THR A 424 24.61 -10.09 -18.54
CA THR A 424 24.60 -11.52 -18.89
C THR A 424 24.70 -12.41 -17.64
N LYS A 425 25.57 -12.05 -16.68
CA LYS A 425 25.73 -12.82 -15.44
C LYS A 425 24.52 -12.73 -14.52
N THR A 426 23.98 -11.53 -14.32
CA THR A 426 22.79 -11.33 -13.47
C THR A 426 21.57 -12.02 -14.07
N LYS A 427 21.34 -11.88 -15.38
CA LYS A 427 20.32 -12.62 -16.12
C LYS A 427 20.46 -14.14 -15.95
N GLY A 428 21.68 -14.66 -16.14
CA GLY A 428 21.97 -16.08 -15.91
C GLY A 428 21.68 -16.52 -14.48
N ALA A 429 22.01 -15.70 -13.49
CA ALA A 429 21.73 -15.99 -12.08
C ALA A 429 20.22 -16.03 -11.78
N VAL A 430 19.45 -15.02 -12.19
CA VAL A 430 17.99 -14.98 -11.95
C VAL A 430 17.31 -16.24 -12.47
N ASN A 431 17.59 -16.62 -13.71
CA ASN A 431 16.99 -17.80 -14.32
C ASN A 431 17.48 -19.11 -13.70
N PHE A 432 18.76 -19.18 -13.31
CA PHE A 432 19.31 -20.33 -12.58
C PHE A 432 18.62 -20.53 -11.22
N PHE A 433 18.52 -19.48 -10.41
CA PHE A 433 17.88 -19.55 -9.09
C PHE A 433 16.40 -19.89 -9.21
N PHE A 434 15.66 -19.22 -10.11
CA PHE A 434 14.26 -19.52 -10.33
C PHE A 434 14.04 -21.00 -10.66
N LYS A 435 14.77 -21.52 -11.67
CA LYS A 435 14.63 -22.91 -12.11
C LYS A 435 14.97 -23.89 -10.98
N LYS A 436 16.10 -23.70 -10.31
CA LYS A 436 16.56 -24.60 -9.25
C LYS A 436 15.62 -24.60 -8.05
N VAL A 437 15.19 -23.43 -7.59
CA VAL A 437 14.26 -23.32 -6.45
C VAL A 437 12.91 -23.91 -6.82
N ASN A 438 12.37 -23.61 -8.00
CA ASN A 438 11.08 -24.14 -8.43
C ASN A 438 11.08 -25.67 -8.56
N GLU A 439 12.08 -26.24 -9.24
CA GLU A 439 12.14 -27.69 -9.53
C GLU A 439 12.62 -28.54 -8.35
N LYS A 440 13.62 -28.06 -7.60
CA LYS A 440 14.29 -28.87 -6.56
C LYS A 440 13.75 -28.63 -5.16
N ILE A 441 13.03 -27.55 -4.92
CA ILE A 441 12.56 -27.17 -3.58
C ILE A 441 11.04 -27.00 -3.59
N PHE A 442 10.54 -25.97 -4.27
CA PHE A 442 9.13 -25.56 -4.19
C PHE A 442 8.19 -26.68 -4.66
N SER A 443 8.39 -27.22 -5.86
CA SER A 443 7.52 -28.28 -6.40
C SER A 443 7.48 -29.51 -5.48
N GLN A 444 8.62 -29.96 -4.97
CA GLN A 444 8.66 -31.16 -4.12
C GLN A 444 7.99 -30.95 -2.75
N LEU A 445 8.16 -29.75 -2.17
CA LEU A 445 7.47 -29.38 -0.92
C LEU A 445 5.97 -29.18 -1.15
N LEU A 446 5.57 -28.60 -2.28
CA LEU A 446 4.18 -28.39 -2.64
C LEU A 446 3.45 -29.72 -2.84
N ASP A 447 4.08 -30.68 -3.51
CA ASP A 447 3.54 -32.04 -3.67
C ASP A 447 3.35 -32.71 -2.30
N PHE A 448 4.35 -32.64 -1.42
CA PHE A 448 4.25 -33.17 -0.06
C PHE A 448 3.15 -32.47 0.75
N TYR A 449 2.99 -31.16 0.62
CA TYR A 449 1.90 -30.43 1.26
C TYR A 449 0.53 -30.88 0.72
N ALA A 450 0.40 -31.05 -0.60
CA ALA A 450 -0.83 -31.50 -1.22
C ALA A 450 -1.27 -32.88 -0.74
N GLU A 451 -0.32 -33.81 -0.56
CA GLU A 451 -0.59 -35.15 0.00
C GLU A 451 -1.14 -35.10 1.43
N ASN A 452 -0.69 -34.14 2.25
CA ASN A 452 -1.00 -34.07 3.69
C ASN A 452 -2.10 -33.05 4.03
N LYS A 453 -2.54 -32.27 3.04
CA LYS A 453 -3.55 -31.22 3.21
C LYS A 453 -4.92 -31.83 3.50
N GLY A 454 -5.49 -31.49 4.65
CA GLY A 454 -6.82 -31.95 5.07
C GLY A 454 -6.81 -33.21 5.93
N THR A 455 -5.64 -33.79 6.20
CA THR A 455 -5.51 -34.89 7.18
C THR A 455 -5.89 -34.41 8.57
N LYS A 456 -6.73 -35.21 9.27
CA LYS A 456 -7.21 -34.89 10.62
C LYS A 456 -6.03 -34.76 11.60
N GLY A 457 -6.00 -33.67 12.36
CA GLY A 457 -4.95 -33.41 13.35
C GLY A 457 -3.72 -32.66 12.83
N LEU A 458 -3.69 -32.26 11.55
CA LEU A 458 -2.59 -31.50 10.95
C LEU A 458 -2.92 -30.02 10.69
N LYS A 459 -3.96 -29.45 11.32
CA LYS A 459 -4.38 -28.06 11.03
C LYS A 459 -3.24 -27.06 11.23
N GLN A 460 -2.65 -27.01 12.43
CA GLN A 460 -1.54 -26.09 12.73
C GLN A 460 -0.31 -26.38 11.86
N TYR A 461 0.08 -27.65 11.74
CA TYR A 461 1.21 -28.06 10.90
C TYR A 461 1.06 -27.56 9.45
N ASN A 462 -0.15 -27.71 8.88
CA ASN A 462 -0.44 -27.29 7.51
C ASN A 462 -0.50 -25.76 7.38
N GLU A 463 -0.93 -25.03 8.42
CA GLU A 463 -0.87 -23.57 8.45
C GLU A 463 0.59 -23.09 8.48
N ASP A 464 1.43 -23.64 9.36
CA ASP A 464 2.85 -23.29 9.45
C ASP A 464 3.63 -23.65 8.17
N PHE A 465 3.36 -24.84 7.61
CA PHE A 465 4.01 -25.26 6.37
C PHE A 465 3.53 -24.43 5.17
N ARG A 466 2.28 -24.00 5.17
CA ARG A 466 1.77 -23.09 4.15
C ARG A 466 2.53 -21.77 4.15
N VAL A 467 2.86 -21.19 5.30
CA VAL A 467 3.66 -19.95 5.37
C VAL A 467 4.99 -20.13 4.62
N PHE A 468 5.71 -21.22 4.87
CA PHE A 468 6.96 -21.49 4.16
C PHE A 468 6.77 -21.65 2.64
N LEU A 469 5.67 -22.28 2.21
CA LEU A 469 5.36 -22.39 0.77
C LEU A 469 4.98 -21.04 0.15
N ASP A 470 4.22 -20.22 0.87
CA ASP A 470 3.82 -18.89 0.41
C ASP A 470 5.08 -17.99 0.28
N ASP A 471 6.03 -18.06 1.24
CA ASP A 471 7.33 -17.36 1.14
C ASP A 471 8.15 -17.80 -0.11
N LEU A 472 8.11 -19.10 -0.44
CA LEU A 472 8.77 -19.62 -1.64
C LEU A 472 8.05 -19.21 -2.93
N GLU A 473 6.72 -19.16 -2.93
CA GLU A 473 5.91 -18.65 -4.05
C GLU A 473 6.25 -17.18 -4.31
N ASP A 474 6.30 -16.36 -3.26
CA ASP A 474 6.64 -14.94 -3.35
C ASP A 474 8.06 -14.74 -3.86
N TYR A 475 9.04 -15.47 -3.31
CA TYR A 475 10.42 -15.45 -3.82
C TYR A 475 10.48 -15.74 -5.32
N LEU A 476 9.83 -16.81 -5.78
CA LEU A 476 9.83 -17.20 -7.19
C LEU A 476 9.12 -16.18 -8.09
N ASN A 477 7.99 -15.63 -7.65
CA ASN A 477 7.24 -14.63 -8.40
C ASN A 477 7.95 -13.27 -8.43
N ASP A 478 8.70 -12.93 -7.40
CA ASP A 478 9.55 -11.75 -7.37
C ASP A 478 10.71 -11.86 -8.35
N LEU A 479 11.35 -13.04 -8.48
CA LEU A 479 12.41 -13.28 -9.47
C LEU A 479 11.94 -13.00 -10.90
N LYS A 480 10.68 -13.25 -11.23
CA LYS A 480 10.10 -12.95 -12.56
C LYS A 480 10.06 -11.46 -12.89
N LYS A 481 10.08 -10.60 -11.86
CA LYS A 481 9.94 -9.14 -11.99
C LYS A 481 11.27 -8.41 -11.81
N VAL A 482 12.38 -9.12 -11.65
CA VAL A 482 13.68 -8.50 -11.41
C VAL A 482 14.16 -7.79 -12.67
N HIS A 483 14.58 -6.55 -12.49
CA HIS A 483 15.23 -5.74 -13.50
C HIS A 483 16.61 -5.33 -13.01
N LEU A 484 17.55 -5.23 -13.94
CA LEU A 484 18.81 -4.54 -13.74
C LEU A 484 18.74 -3.23 -14.53
N LEU A 485 18.60 -2.11 -13.82
CA LEU A 485 18.19 -0.84 -14.40
C LEU A 485 16.85 -1.04 -15.14
N GLU A 486 16.80 -0.75 -16.43
CA GLU A 486 15.62 -0.95 -17.29
C GLU A 486 15.58 -2.34 -17.95
N THR A 487 16.63 -3.15 -17.79
CA THR A 487 16.74 -4.46 -18.46
C THR A 487 16.06 -5.55 -17.64
N PRO A 488 14.98 -6.19 -18.15
CA PRO A 488 14.37 -7.34 -17.47
C PRO A 488 15.33 -8.53 -17.46
N LEU A 489 15.51 -9.15 -16.30
CA LEU A 489 16.47 -10.25 -16.14
C LEU A 489 15.83 -11.64 -16.31
N PHE A 490 14.52 -11.77 -16.18
CA PHE A 490 13.85 -13.06 -16.29
C PHE A 490 13.57 -13.45 -17.75
N ASP A 491 13.86 -14.69 -18.12
CA ASP A 491 13.51 -15.21 -19.44
C ASP A 491 12.06 -15.69 -19.45
N VAL A 492 11.25 -15.09 -20.31
CA VAL A 492 9.81 -15.42 -20.45
C VAL A 492 9.60 -16.90 -20.81
N GLU A 493 10.57 -17.52 -21.50
CA GLU A 493 10.54 -18.96 -21.83
C GLU A 493 10.58 -19.86 -20.58
N ASN A 494 11.10 -19.35 -19.45
CA ASN A 494 11.12 -20.06 -18.18
C ASN A 494 9.84 -19.81 -17.34
N ASP A 495 8.90 -18.98 -17.80
CA ASP A 495 7.72 -18.63 -17.02
C ASP A 495 6.77 -19.83 -16.87
N VAL A 496 6.64 -20.29 -15.64
CA VAL A 496 5.68 -21.31 -15.24
C VAL A 496 4.82 -20.78 -14.11
N LYS A 497 3.55 -21.21 -14.07
CA LYS A 497 2.64 -20.80 -12.99
C LYS A 497 3.14 -21.35 -11.66
N VAL A 498 3.56 -20.46 -10.76
CA VAL A 498 3.97 -20.77 -9.39
C VAL A 498 2.81 -20.39 -8.48
N THR A 499 2.20 -21.37 -7.81
CA THR A 499 1.16 -21.08 -6.80
C THR A 499 1.00 -22.18 -5.77
N THR A 500 0.82 -21.80 -4.50
CA THR A 500 0.46 -22.70 -3.40
C THR A 500 -1.02 -23.10 -3.40
N LYS A 501 -1.84 -22.46 -4.25
CA LYS A 501 -3.24 -22.81 -4.44
C LYS A 501 -3.37 -24.16 -5.15
N ILE A 502 -3.37 -25.23 -4.37
CA ILE A 502 -3.71 -26.57 -4.84
C ILE A 502 -5.19 -26.60 -5.20
N ALA A 503 -5.50 -26.85 -6.48
CA ALA A 503 -6.87 -27.12 -6.93
C ALA A 503 -7.41 -28.32 -6.14
N LYS A 504 -8.57 -28.16 -5.50
CA LYS A 504 -9.16 -29.21 -4.66
C LYS A 504 -9.58 -30.36 -5.57
N VAL A 505 -8.79 -31.44 -5.64
CA VAL A 505 -9.20 -32.67 -6.33
C VAL A 505 -10.50 -33.14 -5.66
N PRO A 506 -11.63 -33.19 -6.39
CA PRO A 506 -12.90 -33.55 -5.80
C PRO A 506 -12.81 -34.92 -5.10
N SER A 507 -13.35 -35.01 -3.89
CA SER A 507 -13.21 -36.18 -3.01
C SER A 507 -13.60 -37.51 -3.69
N HIS A 508 -14.55 -37.50 -4.62
CA HIS A 508 -14.98 -38.69 -5.34
C HIS A 508 -13.90 -39.21 -6.31
N ILE A 509 -13.10 -38.34 -6.93
CA ILE A 509 -11.98 -38.71 -7.82
C ILE A 509 -10.91 -39.47 -7.05
N LEU A 510 -10.55 -39.00 -5.85
CA LEU A 510 -9.57 -39.68 -4.99
C LEU A 510 -10.06 -41.08 -4.56
N SER A 511 -11.36 -41.24 -4.27
CA SER A 511 -11.94 -42.56 -4.00
C SER A 511 -11.86 -43.49 -5.19
N PHE A 512 -12.09 -42.97 -6.40
CA PHE A 512 -12.06 -43.76 -7.62
C PHE A 512 -10.64 -44.17 -8.01
N GLN A 513 -9.64 -43.30 -7.86
CA GLN A 513 -8.24 -43.65 -8.09
C GLN A 513 -7.79 -44.82 -7.19
N LEU A 514 -8.08 -44.77 -5.89
CA LEU A 514 -7.77 -45.86 -4.98
C LEU A 514 -8.54 -47.16 -5.32
N PHE A 515 -9.75 -47.04 -5.86
CA PHE A 515 -10.50 -48.19 -6.36
C PHE A 515 -9.83 -48.78 -7.61
N GLU A 516 -9.41 -47.97 -8.58
CA GLU A 516 -8.68 -48.41 -9.77
C GLU A 516 -7.32 -49.06 -9.42
N GLU A 517 -6.67 -48.62 -8.35
CA GLU A 517 -5.45 -49.24 -7.79
C GLU A 517 -5.68 -50.61 -7.15
N GLY A 518 -6.91 -51.12 -7.12
CA GLY A 518 -7.23 -52.46 -6.65
C GLY A 518 -7.82 -52.54 -5.24
N LYS A 519 -7.90 -51.42 -4.50
CA LYS A 519 -8.35 -51.43 -3.10
C LYS A 519 -9.86 -51.68 -2.99
N THR A 520 -10.26 -52.34 -1.90
CA THR A 520 -11.66 -52.58 -1.55
C THR A 520 -12.29 -51.35 -0.88
N ILE A 521 -13.62 -51.24 -0.91
CA ILE A 521 -14.36 -50.12 -0.29
C ILE A 521 -13.98 -49.91 1.20
N PRO A 522 -13.87 -50.95 2.06
CA PRO A 522 -13.43 -50.79 3.45
C PRO A 522 -11.99 -50.28 3.58
N GLU A 523 -11.09 -50.70 2.70
CA GLU A 523 -9.70 -50.24 2.69
C GLU A 523 -9.61 -48.76 2.30
N ILE A 524 -10.34 -48.36 1.26
CA ILE A 524 -10.44 -46.96 0.83
C ILE A 524 -11.04 -46.10 1.95
N ALA A 525 -12.10 -46.57 2.61
CA ALA A 525 -12.73 -45.87 3.73
C ALA A 525 -11.72 -45.64 4.88
N LYS A 526 -10.99 -46.69 5.26
CA LYS A 526 -9.95 -46.64 6.29
C LYS A 526 -8.81 -45.69 5.93
N GLU A 527 -8.28 -45.80 4.71
CA GLU A 527 -7.16 -44.98 4.23
C GLU A 527 -7.52 -43.50 4.11
N ARG A 528 -8.74 -43.21 3.68
CA ARG A 528 -9.23 -41.84 3.53
C ARG A 528 -9.84 -41.26 4.81
N GLY A 529 -9.94 -42.04 5.89
CA GLY A 529 -10.59 -41.62 7.13
C GLY A 529 -12.08 -41.30 6.95
N LEU A 530 -12.75 -42.00 6.04
CA LEU A 530 -14.17 -41.86 5.73
C LEU A 530 -14.95 -43.10 6.16
N VAL A 531 -16.27 -42.99 6.26
CA VAL A 531 -17.15 -44.16 6.44
C VAL A 531 -17.43 -44.82 5.08
N THR A 532 -17.68 -46.12 5.09
CA THR A 532 -17.90 -46.93 3.87
C THR A 532 -19.04 -46.40 3.00
N GLU A 533 -20.09 -45.89 3.63
CA GLU A 533 -21.25 -45.26 3.01
C GLU A 533 -20.86 -44.06 2.14
N THR A 534 -19.90 -43.26 2.60
CA THR A 534 -19.36 -42.13 1.83
C THR A 534 -18.60 -42.60 0.60
N ILE A 535 -17.87 -43.73 0.71
CA ILE A 535 -17.16 -44.32 -0.43
C ILE A 535 -18.14 -44.88 -1.46
N PHE A 536 -19.20 -45.57 -1.03
CA PHE A 536 -20.29 -45.98 -1.92
C PHE A 536 -20.90 -44.78 -2.65
N GLY A 537 -21.19 -43.69 -1.93
CA GLY A 537 -21.69 -42.45 -2.53
C GLY A 537 -20.72 -41.80 -3.53
N HIS A 538 -19.40 -41.92 -3.31
CA HIS A 538 -18.40 -41.48 -4.29
C HIS A 538 -18.40 -42.34 -5.55
N LEU A 539 -18.38 -43.67 -5.40
CA LEU A 539 -18.34 -44.62 -6.53
C LEU A 539 -19.64 -44.62 -7.34
N ALA A 540 -20.78 -44.34 -6.71
CA ALA A 540 -22.07 -44.20 -7.40
C ALA A 540 -22.05 -43.13 -8.51
N LYS A 541 -21.25 -42.07 -8.37
CA LYS A 541 -21.07 -41.04 -9.42
C LYS A 541 -20.34 -41.55 -10.67
N PHE A 542 -19.47 -42.55 -10.50
CA PHE A 542 -18.75 -43.18 -11.60
C PHE A 542 -19.57 -44.32 -12.23
N ALA A 543 -20.47 -44.93 -11.46
CA ALA A 543 -21.49 -45.85 -11.97
C ALA A 543 -22.43 -45.17 -12.97
N GLU A 544 -22.85 -43.91 -12.71
CA GLU A 544 -23.65 -43.09 -13.65
C GLU A 544 -22.95 -42.85 -15.00
N GLN A 545 -21.62 -43.02 -15.06
CA GLN A 545 -20.80 -42.81 -16.25
C GLN A 545 -20.37 -44.14 -16.89
N GLY A 546 -20.76 -45.28 -16.30
CA GLY A 546 -20.35 -46.62 -16.73
C GLY A 546 -18.86 -46.91 -16.56
N LEU A 547 -18.18 -46.19 -15.67
CA LEU A 547 -16.73 -46.35 -15.43
C LEU A 547 -16.41 -47.35 -14.32
N LEU A 548 -17.44 -47.98 -13.73
CA LEU A 548 -17.29 -48.82 -12.54
C LEU A 548 -17.48 -50.31 -12.85
N ASP A 549 -16.50 -51.14 -12.47
CA ASP A 549 -16.64 -52.61 -12.49
C ASP A 549 -17.36 -53.11 -11.23
N LEU A 550 -18.66 -53.37 -11.35
CA LEU A 550 -19.49 -53.87 -10.26
C LEU A 550 -19.09 -55.25 -9.73
N THR A 551 -18.39 -56.07 -10.53
CA THR A 551 -18.01 -57.43 -10.11
C THR A 551 -16.95 -57.43 -9.01
N ARG A 552 -16.27 -56.29 -8.82
CA ARG A 552 -15.34 -56.06 -7.71
C ARG A 552 -16.03 -55.64 -6.41
N ILE A 553 -17.32 -55.29 -6.47
CA ILE A 553 -18.08 -54.76 -5.34
C ILE A 553 -19.14 -55.75 -4.87
N PHE A 554 -19.80 -56.44 -5.80
CA PHE A 554 -20.90 -57.35 -5.53
C PHE A 554 -20.63 -58.74 -6.10
N ASP A 555 -21.10 -59.77 -5.39
CA ASP A 555 -21.08 -61.13 -5.92
C ASP A 555 -22.07 -61.32 -7.09
N LYS A 556 -21.90 -62.43 -7.82
CA LYS A 556 -22.70 -62.73 -9.02
C LYS A 556 -24.18 -62.98 -8.71
N GLU A 557 -24.53 -63.50 -7.52
CA GLU A 557 -25.93 -63.77 -7.19
C GLU A 557 -26.68 -62.48 -6.85
N LYS A 558 -26.01 -61.57 -6.12
CA LYS A 558 -26.53 -60.24 -5.78
C LYS A 558 -26.75 -59.41 -7.04
N LEU A 559 -25.81 -59.40 -7.98
CA LEU A 559 -25.97 -58.72 -9.27
C LEU A 559 -27.16 -59.28 -10.08
N LYS A 560 -27.27 -60.61 -10.21
CA LYS A 560 -28.40 -61.24 -10.92
C LYS A 560 -29.75 -60.95 -10.27
N THR A 561 -29.79 -60.92 -8.95
CA THR A 561 -31.02 -60.63 -8.20
C THR A 561 -31.48 -59.20 -8.46
N PHE A 562 -30.55 -58.25 -8.45
CA PHE A 562 -30.85 -56.86 -8.75
C PHE A 562 -31.27 -56.66 -10.21
N GLU A 563 -30.53 -57.24 -11.15
CA GLU A 563 -30.82 -57.16 -12.59
C GLU A 563 -32.22 -57.68 -12.92
N LYS A 564 -32.61 -58.82 -12.34
CA LYS A 564 -33.96 -59.37 -12.53
C LYS A 564 -35.05 -58.42 -12.03
N GLU A 565 -34.88 -57.83 -10.84
CA GLU A 565 -35.85 -56.89 -10.29
C GLU A 565 -35.89 -55.59 -11.12
N PHE A 566 -34.72 -55.14 -11.58
CA PHE A 566 -34.57 -53.99 -12.46
C PHE A 566 -35.34 -54.18 -13.77
N ASP A 567 -35.10 -55.28 -14.47
CA ASP A 567 -35.74 -55.55 -15.76
C ASP A 567 -37.27 -55.72 -15.65
N GLN A 568 -37.76 -56.29 -14.55
CA GLN A 568 -39.17 -56.60 -14.38
C GLN A 568 -40.01 -55.43 -13.86
N ASN A 569 -39.42 -54.56 -13.03
CA ASN A 569 -40.19 -53.59 -12.24
C ASN A 569 -39.59 -52.17 -12.22
N TRP A 570 -38.62 -51.85 -13.09
CA TRP A 570 -38.02 -50.51 -13.20
C TRP A 570 -39.02 -49.36 -13.08
N GLU A 571 -40.07 -49.39 -13.90
CA GLU A 571 -41.05 -48.30 -14.02
C GLU A 571 -42.00 -48.20 -12.82
N LYS A 572 -42.05 -49.24 -11.98
CA LYS A 572 -42.90 -49.29 -10.78
C LYS A 572 -42.23 -48.71 -9.55
N HIS A 573 -40.90 -48.69 -9.51
CA HIS A 573 -40.13 -48.24 -8.35
C HIS A 573 -39.66 -46.80 -8.56
N GLN A 574 -40.30 -45.85 -7.89
CA GLN A 574 -40.05 -44.40 -8.08
C GLN A 574 -39.05 -43.82 -7.07
N SER A 575 -38.78 -44.53 -5.98
CA SER A 575 -37.88 -44.09 -4.92
C SER A 575 -36.94 -45.20 -4.46
N LEU A 576 -35.80 -44.83 -3.86
CA LEU A 576 -34.87 -45.79 -3.23
C LEU A 576 -35.55 -46.68 -2.18
N SER A 577 -36.59 -46.17 -1.51
CA SER A 577 -37.38 -46.94 -0.54
C SER A 577 -38.17 -48.05 -1.21
N ASP A 578 -38.70 -47.82 -2.42
CA ASP A 578 -39.44 -48.84 -3.18
C ASP A 578 -38.51 -49.99 -3.57
N TRP A 579 -37.31 -49.66 -4.05
CA TRP A 579 -36.26 -50.63 -4.33
C TRP A 579 -35.84 -51.42 -3.08
N LYS A 580 -35.65 -50.75 -1.94
CA LYS A 580 -35.28 -51.43 -0.68
C LYS A 580 -36.38 -52.36 -0.18
N ASN A 581 -37.66 -52.06 -0.45
CA ASN A 581 -38.79 -52.90 -0.09
C ASN A 581 -38.95 -54.12 -1.02
N ALA A 582 -38.58 -53.97 -2.30
CA ALA A 582 -38.69 -55.02 -3.31
C ALA A 582 -37.51 -56.02 -3.30
N LEU A 583 -36.31 -55.54 -2.93
CA LEU A 583 -35.09 -56.34 -2.89
C LEU A 583 -34.94 -57.11 -1.56
N PRO A 584 -34.14 -58.20 -1.53
CA PRO A 584 -33.80 -58.88 -0.30
C PRO A 584 -33.22 -57.93 0.77
N LYS A 585 -33.46 -58.24 2.05
CA LYS A 585 -33.06 -57.39 3.18
C LYS A 585 -31.57 -57.02 3.20
N GLU A 586 -30.73 -57.87 2.61
CA GLU A 586 -29.27 -57.77 2.48
C GLU A 586 -28.78 -56.64 1.55
N PHE A 587 -29.66 -56.02 0.76
CA PHE A 587 -29.31 -54.87 -0.10
C PHE A 587 -29.38 -53.57 0.68
N GLU A 588 -28.24 -52.96 1.01
CA GLU A 588 -28.21 -51.66 1.70
C GLU A 588 -28.54 -50.49 0.76
N PHE A 589 -29.09 -49.40 1.29
CA PHE A 589 -29.50 -48.24 0.49
C PHE A 589 -28.39 -47.68 -0.41
N ASN A 590 -27.15 -47.67 0.08
CA ASN A 590 -25.99 -47.18 -0.66
C ASN A 590 -25.57 -48.13 -1.79
N GLU A 591 -25.76 -49.43 -1.60
CA GLU A 591 -25.53 -50.45 -2.63
C GLU A 591 -26.59 -50.35 -3.72
N ILE A 592 -27.87 -50.21 -3.32
CA ILE A 592 -29.00 -50.00 -4.24
C ILE A 592 -28.75 -48.77 -5.10
N ARG A 593 -28.38 -47.62 -4.51
CA ARG A 593 -28.09 -46.40 -5.27
C ARG A 593 -26.99 -46.61 -6.32
N LEU A 594 -25.90 -47.27 -5.94
CA LEU A 594 -24.79 -47.54 -6.85
C LEU A 594 -25.22 -48.45 -8.01
N LEU A 595 -25.99 -49.50 -7.71
CA LEU A 595 -26.55 -50.42 -8.71
C LEU A 595 -27.55 -49.71 -9.64
N LEU A 596 -28.47 -48.91 -9.10
CA LEU A 596 -29.42 -48.11 -9.89
C LEU A 596 -28.70 -47.24 -10.92
N ASN A 597 -27.73 -46.44 -10.47
CA ASN A 597 -26.94 -45.56 -11.32
C ASN A 597 -26.25 -46.30 -12.47
N HIS A 598 -25.74 -47.52 -12.22
CA HIS A 598 -25.10 -48.34 -13.24
C HIS A 598 -26.09 -48.91 -14.26
N TYR A 599 -27.21 -49.46 -13.80
CA TYR A 599 -28.21 -50.07 -14.67
C TYR A 599 -29.04 -49.03 -15.44
N GLU A 600 -29.28 -47.85 -14.85
CA GLU A 600 -29.84 -46.69 -15.55
C GLU A 600 -28.94 -46.24 -16.71
N PHE A 601 -27.63 -46.11 -16.47
CA PHE A 601 -26.67 -45.79 -17.52
C PHE A 601 -26.66 -46.84 -18.63
N LYS A 602 -26.69 -48.14 -18.28
CA LYS A 602 -26.77 -49.23 -19.24
C LYS A 602 -28.06 -49.21 -20.06
N ARG A 603 -29.20 -48.84 -19.46
CA ARG A 603 -30.49 -48.73 -20.15
C ARG A 603 -30.60 -47.50 -21.04
N ALA A 604 -29.89 -46.42 -20.70
CA ALA A 604 -29.87 -45.17 -21.46
C ALA A 604 -28.97 -45.23 -22.71
N LYS A 605 -28.09 -46.23 -22.82
CA LYS A 605 -27.31 -46.57 -24.02
C LYS A 605 -28.04 -47.61 -24.86
#